data_AF-A0A926NA35-F1
#
_entry.id   AF-A0A926NA35-F1
#
_cell.length_a   1.000
_cell.length_b   1.000
_cell.length_c   1.000
_cell.angle_alpha   90.00
_cell.angle_beta   90.00
_cell.angle_gamma   90.00
#
_symmetry.space_group_name_H-M   'P 1'
#
loop_
_entity.id
_entity.type
_entity.pdbx_description
1 polymer ?
#
loop_
_entity_poly.entity_id
_entity_poly.type
_entity_poly.pdbx_seq_one_letter_code
_entity_poly.pdbx_strand_id
1 'polypeptide(L)'
;MAVAISSIYEPLTENKSIELVKRLGLFDQTSQLTSKEIGDGNLNLVFHIQDALTKKGLIVKQALPYAKVVGESWPLTIDRARIESSALMKQAEYVPDLVPKVFYTDNTFAITIMEDLSELQIARRGLIEGKSFPLLSEHIGRYLAKTLFYTSDYALDPQEKKRLVKQFSNPELCKITEDLVFTDPFFDYDTNDFEEELRPSVEKIWEDTPLKLEIAKLKRKFLTEADTLVHGDLHTGSIFANRTETKVIDPEFAFYGPFGFDLGHFIANLLLNALSRKPENRIELFNHIHKTWEVFVEEFSFAWKKDSIEAYATIPGYLDHVLEKAFEDAVGFAGCEIIRRTIGLAHVADLDSIVPFNQRIAVKENALALGSELIRKRETLINTKAIIEIFTKVTS
;
A
#
# COMPACT_ATOMS: atom_id res chain seq x y z
N MET A 1 -18.74 28.45 -26.83
CA MET A 1 -19.86 27.71 -26.22
C MET A 1 -19.28 26.43 -25.65
N ALA A 2 -18.99 26.40 -24.36
CA ALA A 2 -18.58 25.18 -23.68
C ALA A 2 -19.80 24.28 -23.60
N VAL A 3 -19.77 23.14 -24.29
CA VAL A 3 -20.77 22.09 -24.09
C VAL A 3 -20.55 21.58 -22.68
N ALA A 4 -21.43 21.99 -21.75
CA ALA A 4 -21.55 21.36 -20.46
C ALA A 4 -21.97 19.91 -20.71
N ILE A 5 -21.00 19.00 -20.71
CA ILE A 5 -21.28 17.57 -20.62
C ILE A 5 -21.89 17.40 -19.23
N SER A 6 -23.22 17.24 -19.19
CA SER A 6 -23.91 16.68 -18.03
C SER A 6 -23.15 15.43 -17.60
N SER A 7 -22.55 15.43 -16.41
CA SER A 7 -21.79 14.27 -15.96
C SER A 7 -22.78 13.12 -15.77
N ILE A 8 -22.70 12.11 -16.63
CA ILE A 8 -23.48 10.86 -16.52
C ILE A 8 -23.22 10.19 -15.17
N TYR A 9 -22.07 10.47 -14.54
CA TYR A 9 -21.71 10.01 -13.21
C TYR A 9 -22.74 10.43 -12.15
N GLU A 10 -23.19 9.46 -11.37
CA GLU A 10 -24.03 9.69 -10.20
C GLU A 10 -23.55 8.79 -9.03
N PRO A 11 -23.39 9.34 -7.81
CA PRO A 11 -23.10 8.53 -6.63
C PRO A 11 -24.19 7.49 -6.37
N LEU A 12 -23.77 6.27 -6.07
CA LEU A 12 -24.64 5.20 -5.62
C LEU A 12 -25.19 5.51 -4.23
N THR A 13 -26.38 4.99 -3.98
CA THR A 13 -26.97 4.85 -2.65
C THR A 13 -27.11 3.36 -2.35
N GLU A 14 -27.41 3.01 -1.11
CA GLU A 14 -27.66 1.61 -0.71
C GLU A 14 -28.71 0.94 -1.62
N ASN A 15 -29.81 1.63 -1.91
CA ASN A 15 -30.85 1.11 -2.81
C ASN A 15 -30.36 0.95 -4.26
N LYS A 16 -29.63 1.94 -4.80
CA LYS A 16 -29.10 1.86 -6.17
C LYS A 16 -28.06 0.76 -6.33
N SER A 17 -27.27 0.49 -5.28
CA SER A 17 -26.29 -0.58 -5.29
C SER A 17 -26.98 -1.97 -5.37
N ILE A 18 -28.10 -2.16 -4.68
CA ILE A 18 -28.95 -3.36 -4.77
C ILE A 18 -29.52 -3.53 -6.18
N GLU A 19 -30.07 -2.45 -6.74
CA GLU A 19 -30.63 -2.48 -8.10
C GLU A 19 -29.56 -2.83 -9.14
N LEU A 20 -28.35 -2.30 -8.98
CA LEU A 20 -27.22 -2.58 -9.86
C LEU A 20 -26.85 -4.07 -9.86
N VAL A 21 -26.63 -4.68 -8.69
CA VAL A 21 -26.19 -6.08 -8.61
C VAL A 21 -27.27 -7.05 -9.12
N LYS A 22 -28.55 -6.73 -8.91
CA LYS A 22 -29.66 -7.48 -9.50
C LYS A 22 -29.68 -7.34 -11.02
N ARG A 23 -29.53 -6.12 -11.54
CA ARG A 23 -29.51 -5.85 -12.99
C ARG A 23 -28.37 -6.59 -13.70
N LEU A 24 -27.22 -6.70 -13.04
CA LEU A 24 -26.05 -7.43 -13.55
C LEU A 24 -26.18 -8.97 -13.39
N GLY A 25 -27.24 -9.46 -12.76
CA GLY A 25 -27.45 -10.89 -12.53
C GLY A 25 -26.48 -11.52 -11.53
N LEU A 26 -25.83 -10.71 -10.67
CA LEU A 26 -24.96 -11.19 -9.59
C LEU A 26 -25.76 -11.79 -8.42
N PHE A 27 -27.03 -11.38 -8.31
CA PHE A 27 -28.05 -11.99 -7.45
C PHE A 27 -29.36 -12.16 -8.22
N ASP A 28 -30.18 -13.11 -7.79
CA ASP A 28 -31.51 -13.31 -8.35
C ASP A 28 -32.41 -12.10 -8.12
N GLN A 29 -33.34 -11.84 -9.03
CA GLN A 29 -34.29 -10.73 -8.90
C GLN A 29 -35.15 -10.86 -7.63
N THR A 30 -35.42 -12.09 -7.20
CA THR A 30 -36.18 -12.42 -5.99
C THR A 30 -35.36 -12.42 -4.71
N SER A 31 -34.02 -12.28 -4.78
CA SER A 31 -33.17 -12.22 -3.59
C SER A 31 -33.55 -11.05 -2.70
N GLN A 32 -33.57 -11.30 -1.39
CA GLN A 32 -33.80 -10.30 -0.37
C GLN A 32 -32.45 -9.74 0.06
N LEU A 33 -32.04 -8.64 -0.59
CA LEU A 33 -30.74 -8.03 -0.36
C LEU A 33 -30.84 -6.89 0.65
N THR A 34 -29.85 -6.80 1.52
CA THR A 34 -29.57 -5.61 2.33
C THR A 34 -28.27 -5.00 1.85
N SER A 35 -28.21 -3.68 1.75
CA SER A 35 -26.99 -2.93 1.47
C SER A 35 -26.68 -2.02 2.66
N LYS A 36 -25.40 -1.96 3.03
CA LYS A 36 -24.90 -1.00 4.03
C LYS A 36 -23.64 -0.33 3.51
N GLU A 37 -23.55 0.99 3.58
CA GLU A 37 -22.27 1.69 3.38
C GLU A 37 -21.37 1.45 4.60
N ILE A 38 -20.19 0.87 4.36
CA ILE A 38 -19.24 0.43 5.38
C ILE A 38 -17.84 1.04 5.19
N GLY A 39 -17.66 1.96 4.23
CA GLY A 39 -16.36 2.55 3.94
C GLY A 39 -15.86 3.41 5.09
N ASP A 40 -14.92 2.88 5.86
CA ASP A 40 -14.11 3.61 6.85
C ASP A 40 -12.88 4.30 6.21
N GLY A 41 -12.63 4.04 4.93
CA GLY A 41 -11.53 4.60 4.15
C GLY A 41 -11.74 6.05 3.71
N ASN A 42 -10.62 6.68 3.32
CA ASN A 42 -10.53 8.13 3.12
C ASN A 42 -11.07 8.63 1.77
N LEU A 43 -11.29 7.76 0.77
CA LEU A 43 -11.47 8.20 -0.63
C LEU A 43 -12.76 7.73 -1.31
N ASN A 44 -13.35 6.61 -0.90
CA ASN A 44 -14.33 5.89 -1.73
C ASN A 44 -15.57 5.48 -0.91
N LEU A 45 -16.72 5.29 -1.58
CA LEU A 45 -17.90 4.63 -1.01
C LEU A 45 -17.71 3.12 -1.11
N VAL A 46 -18.04 2.38 -0.06
CA VAL A 46 -17.96 0.91 -0.04
C VAL A 46 -19.29 0.36 0.48
N PHE A 47 -20.07 -0.26 -0.39
CA PHE A 47 -21.34 -0.88 -0.04
C PHE A 47 -21.15 -2.39 0.13
N HIS A 48 -21.46 -2.90 1.32
CA HIS A 48 -21.59 -4.34 1.55
C HIS A 48 -23.03 -4.76 1.27
N ILE A 49 -23.19 -5.61 0.26
CA ILE A 49 -24.50 -6.15 -0.14
C ILE A 49 -24.54 -7.62 0.25
N GLN A 50 -25.53 -7.99 1.04
CA GLN A 50 -25.70 -9.35 1.52
C GLN A 50 -27.12 -9.86 1.27
N ASP A 51 -27.23 -11.11 0.82
CA ASP A 51 -28.51 -11.81 0.76
C ASP A 51 -28.92 -12.26 2.18
N ALA A 52 -30.10 -11.83 2.61
CA ALA A 52 -30.58 -12.03 3.97
C ALA A 52 -30.74 -13.52 4.35
N LEU A 53 -31.04 -14.38 3.37
CA LEU A 53 -31.30 -15.80 3.56
C LEU A 53 -30.02 -16.63 3.47
N THR A 54 -29.25 -16.45 2.39
CA THR A 54 -28.06 -17.27 2.11
C THR A 54 -26.78 -16.76 2.79
N LYS A 55 -26.79 -15.52 3.27
CA LYS A 55 -25.63 -14.79 3.82
C LYS A 55 -24.49 -14.57 2.83
N LYS A 56 -24.66 -14.91 1.55
CA LYS A 56 -23.69 -14.56 0.51
C LYS A 56 -23.60 -13.05 0.35
N GLY A 57 -22.38 -12.54 0.38
CA GLY A 57 -22.08 -11.12 0.27
C GLY A 57 -21.27 -10.78 -0.99
N LEU A 58 -21.31 -9.50 -1.39
CA LEU A 58 -20.36 -8.88 -2.29
C LEU A 58 -20.10 -7.43 -1.87
N ILE A 59 -19.01 -6.85 -2.37
CA ILE A 59 -18.67 -5.45 -2.18
C ILE A 59 -18.88 -4.67 -3.47
N VAL A 60 -19.55 -3.51 -3.39
CA VAL A 60 -19.60 -2.51 -4.45
C VAL A 60 -18.82 -1.29 -3.97
N LYS A 61 -17.67 -1.03 -4.60
CA LYS A 61 -16.84 0.15 -4.34
C LYS A 61 -17.06 1.19 -5.44
N GLN A 62 -17.21 2.45 -5.06
CA GLN A 62 -17.34 3.56 -6.00
C GLN A 62 -16.46 4.75 -5.61
N ALA A 63 -15.68 5.26 -6.56
CA ALA A 63 -14.87 6.46 -6.36
C ALA A 63 -15.68 7.74 -6.55
N LEU A 64 -15.58 8.67 -5.59
CA LEU A 64 -16.17 10.02 -5.66
C LEU A 64 -15.23 11.01 -6.35
N PRO A 65 -15.72 12.10 -6.96
CA PRO A 65 -14.87 13.11 -7.63
C PRO A 65 -14.05 14.00 -6.66
N TYR A 66 -13.93 13.58 -5.40
CA TYR A 66 -13.19 14.23 -4.33
C TYR A 66 -12.75 13.19 -3.29
N ALA A 67 -11.80 13.54 -2.42
CA ALA A 67 -11.39 12.71 -1.29
C ALA A 67 -12.48 12.72 -0.19
N LYS A 68 -13.08 11.58 0.13
CA LYS A 68 -14.18 11.43 1.11
C LYS A 68 -13.87 12.06 2.49
N VAL A 69 -12.64 11.94 2.98
CA VAL A 69 -12.22 12.42 4.32
C VAL A 69 -12.16 13.95 4.42
N VAL A 70 -11.84 14.64 3.33
CA VAL A 70 -11.75 16.11 3.29
C VAL A 70 -13.01 16.74 2.70
N GLY A 71 -13.72 16.00 1.83
CA GLY A 71 -14.89 16.46 1.12
C GLY A 71 -14.54 17.19 -0.19
N GLU A 72 -15.50 17.93 -0.73
CA GLU A 72 -15.40 18.58 -2.05
C GLU A 72 -14.26 19.60 -2.17
N SER A 73 -13.69 20.06 -1.04
CA SER A 73 -12.53 20.95 -1.01
C SER A 73 -11.22 20.29 -1.48
N TRP A 74 -11.19 18.95 -1.62
CA TRP A 74 -10.09 18.23 -2.24
C TRP A 74 -10.57 17.39 -3.44
N PRO A 75 -10.65 17.99 -4.64
CA PRO A 75 -11.00 17.28 -5.87
C PRO A 75 -10.02 16.16 -6.17
N LEU A 76 -10.53 15.01 -6.61
CA LEU A 76 -9.73 13.85 -6.98
C LEU A 76 -10.41 13.07 -8.10
N THR A 77 -9.68 12.76 -9.17
CA THR A 77 -10.22 12.04 -10.32
C THR A 77 -10.83 10.69 -9.96
N ILE A 78 -12.01 10.40 -10.53
CA ILE A 78 -12.65 9.09 -10.44
C ILE A 78 -11.94 8.02 -11.27
N ASP A 79 -11.00 8.40 -12.17
CA ASP A 79 -10.21 7.46 -12.98
C ASP A 79 -9.35 6.50 -12.12
N ARG A 80 -9.12 6.84 -10.85
CA ARG A 80 -8.48 5.93 -9.89
C ARG A 80 -9.22 4.59 -9.73
N ALA A 81 -10.54 4.55 -9.93
CA ALA A 81 -11.30 3.29 -9.93
C ALA A 81 -10.95 2.39 -11.12
N ARG A 82 -10.65 2.97 -12.29
CA ARG A 82 -10.16 2.21 -13.46
C ARG A 82 -8.77 1.63 -13.17
N ILE A 83 -7.89 2.41 -12.53
CA ILE A 83 -6.56 1.94 -12.11
C ILE A 83 -6.70 0.79 -11.12
N GLU A 84 -7.47 0.98 -10.04
CA GLU A 84 -7.67 -0.01 -8.99
C GLU A 84 -8.19 -1.34 -9.56
N SER A 85 -9.27 -1.29 -10.34
CA SER A 85 -9.86 -2.49 -10.93
C SER A 85 -8.91 -3.17 -11.92
N SER A 86 -8.20 -2.41 -12.76
CA SER A 86 -7.19 -2.95 -13.67
C SER A 86 -6.03 -3.60 -12.92
N ALA A 87 -5.59 -3.00 -11.81
CA ALA A 87 -4.51 -3.52 -11.00
C ALA A 87 -4.93 -4.80 -10.27
N LEU A 88 -6.12 -4.84 -9.65
CA LEU A 88 -6.66 -6.05 -9.03
C LEU A 88 -6.76 -7.21 -10.04
N MET A 89 -7.31 -6.95 -11.23
CA MET A 89 -7.38 -7.96 -12.28
C MET A 89 -5.99 -8.43 -12.74
N LYS A 90 -5.03 -7.50 -12.89
CA LYS A 90 -3.66 -7.84 -13.28
C LYS A 90 -2.93 -8.65 -12.22
N GLN A 91 -3.11 -8.32 -10.94
CA GLN A 91 -2.54 -9.06 -9.82
C GLN A 91 -3.15 -10.48 -9.72
N ALA A 92 -4.45 -10.61 -9.98
CA ALA A 92 -5.15 -11.90 -9.99
C ALA A 92 -4.66 -12.86 -11.09
N GLU A 93 -4.02 -12.37 -12.16
CA GLU A 93 -3.37 -13.24 -13.16
C GLU A 93 -2.23 -14.08 -12.54
N TYR A 94 -1.60 -13.58 -11.47
CA TYR A 94 -0.42 -14.20 -10.87
C TYR A 94 -0.65 -14.75 -9.45
N VAL A 95 -1.52 -14.10 -8.68
CA VAL A 95 -1.82 -14.46 -7.28
C VAL A 95 -3.33 -14.36 -6.98
N PRO A 96 -4.19 -15.10 -7.69
CA PRO A 96 -5.65 -14.98 -7.58
C PRO A 96 -6.18 -15.30 -6.17
N ASP A 97 -5.45 -16.08 -5.39
CA ASP A 97 -5.81 -16.41 -4.02
C ASP A 97 -5.46 -15.29 -3.02
N LEU A 98 -4.61 -14.33 -3.38
CA LEU A 98 -4.14 -13.23 -2.52
C LEU A 98 -4.76 -11.86 -2.81
N VAL A 99 -5.72 -11.78 -3.73
CA VAL A 99 -6.49 -10.57 -4.03
C VAL A 99 -7.99 -10.91 -4.05
N PRO A 100 -8.88 -9.93 -3.82
CA PRO A 100 -10.31 -10.16 -4.00
C PRO A 100 -10.63 -10.42 -5.48
N LYS A 101 -11.52 -11.37 -5.74
CA LYS A 101 -12.04 -11.57 -7.09
C LYS A 101 -12.86 -10.36 -7.54
N VAL A 102 -12.55 -9.80 -8.72
CA VAL A 102 -13.36 -8.76 -9.36
C VAL A 102 -14.46 -9.41 -10.19
N PHE A 103 -15.72 -9.02 -9.97
CA PHE A 103 -16.89 -9.52 -10.69
C PHE A 103 -17.34 -8.58 -11.81
N TYR A 104 -17.22 -7.28 -11.61
CA TYR A 104 -17.67 -6.26 -12.57
C TYR A 104 -16.94 -4.94 -12.36
N THR A 105 -16.77 -4.17 -13.44
CA THR A 105 -16.13 -2.85 -13.42
C THR A 105 -16.87 -1.91 -14.37
N ASP A 106 -17.01 -0.64 -13.98
CA ASP A 106 -17.56 0.41 -14.84
C ASP A 106 -16.75 1.69 -14.72
N ASN A 107 -16.04 2.07 -15.78
CA ASN A 107 -15.18 3.26 -15.79
C ASN A 107 -15.99 4.57 -15.87
N THR A 108 -17.23 4.53 -16.38
CA THR A 108 -18.08 5.73 -16.50
C THR A 108 -18.65 6.12 -15.15
N PHE A 109 -19.05 5.13 -14.35
CA PHE A 109 -19.58 5.32 -13.00
C PHE A 109 -18.54 5.11 -11.89
N ALA A 110 -17.30 4.78 -12.25
CA ALA A 110 -16.19 4.49 -11.35
C ALA A 110 -16.50 3.42 -10.31
N ILE A 111 -17.12 2.32 -10.76
CA ILE A 111 -17.60 1.22 -9.92
C ILE A 111 -16.70 0.00 -10.09
N THR A 112 -16.37 -0.65 -8.97
CA THR A 112 -15.81 -2.00 -8.94
C THR A 112 -16.67 -2.88 -8.03
N ILE A 113 -17.15 -4.01 -8.54
CA ILE A 113 -17.86 -5.02 -7.76
C ILE A 113 -16.93 -6.20 -7.54
N MET A 114 -16.69 -6.58 -6.29
CA MET A 114 -15.68 -7.57 -5.93
C MET A 114 -16.13 -8.48 -4.78
N GLU A 115 -15.31 -9.51 -4.53
CA GLU A 115 -15.44 -10.48 -3.43
C GLU A 115 -15.62 -9.79 -2.08
N ASP A 116 -16.56 -10.31 -1.28
CA ASP A 116 -16.74 -9.91 0.11
C ASP A 116 -15.73 -10.61 1.02
N LEU A 117 -14.94 -9.82 1.72
CA LEU A 117 -13.89 -10.26 2.64
C LEU A 117 -14.25 -10.00 4.11
N SER A 118 -15.53 -9.76 4.43
CA SER A 118 -16.00 -9.37 5.78
C SER A 118 -15.72 -10.41 6.87
N GLU A 119 -15.38 -11.65 6.51
CA GLU A 119 -14.92 -12.70 7.43
C GLU A 119 -13.44 -12.56 7.85
N LEU A 120 -12.67 -11.77 7.10
CA LEU A 120 -11.30 -11.39 7.41
C LEU A 120 -11.28 -10.09 8.22
N GLN A 121 -10.10 -9.75 8.77
CA GLN A 121 -9.90 -8.49 9.46
C GLN A 121 -8.77 -7.69 8.80
N ILE A 122 -8.89 -6.36 8.73
CA ILE A 122 -7.78 -5.50 8.34
C ILE A 122 -6.56 -5.78 9.24
N ALA A 123 -5.43 -6.09 8.62
CA ALA A 123 -4.24 -6.59 9.30
C ALA A 123 -3.71 -5.57 10.32
N ARG A 124 -3.74 -4.26 10.01
CA ARG A 124 -3.39 -3.20 10.97
C ARG A 124 -4.17 -3.33 12.27
N ARG A 125 -5.50 -3.45 12.19
CA ARG A 125 -6.36 -3.59 13.36
C ARG A 125 -6.01 -4.85 14.14
N GLY A 126 -5.88 -5.99 13.47
CA GLY A 126 -5.51 -7.24 14.13
C GLY A 126 -4.12 -7.21 14.77
N LEU A 127 -3.15 -6.54 14.14
CA LEU A 127 -1.80 -6.38 14.68
C LEU A 127 -1.78 -5.47 15.93
N ILE A 128 -2.60 -4.41 15.96
CA ILE A 128 -2.80 -3.59 17.17
C ILE A 128 -3.47 -4.41 18.28
N GLU A 129 -4.43 -5.28 17.94
CA GLU A 129 -5.06 -6.23 18.86
C GLU A 129 -4.13 -7.38 19.31
N GLY A 130 -2.88 -7.44 18.82
CA GLY A 130 -1.90 -8.45 19.18
C GLY A 130 -2.08 -9.80 18.47
N LYS A 131 -2.81 -9.85 17.35
CA LYS A 131 -2.91 -11.05 16.52
C LYS A 131 -1.60 -11.31 15.79
N SER A 132 -1.33 -12.60 15.59
CA SER A 132 -0.07 -13.11 15.03
C SER A 132 -0.06 -13.28 13.52
N PHE A 133 -1.21 -13.52 12.90
CA PHE A 133 -1.34 -13.81 11.46
C PHE A 133 -0.19 -14.66 10.88
N PRO A 134 -0.06 -15.94 11.27
CA PRO A 134 1.17 -16.72 11.05
C PRO A 134 1.57 -16.90 9.58
N LEU A 135 0.63 -16.80 8.63
CA LEU A 135 0.90 -16.89 7.20
C LEU A 135 1.09 -15.53 6.51
N LEU A 136 0.89 -14.41 7.20
CA LEU A 136 0.92 -13.07 6.63
C LEU A 136 2.21 -12.82 5.83
N SER A 137 3.36 -13.09 6.45
CA SER A 137 4.65 -12.80 5.82
C SER A 137 4.93 -13.69 4.61
N GLU A 138 4.49 -14.94 4.63
CA GLU A 138 4.62 -15.87 3.50
C GLU A 138 3.74 -15.43 2.34
N HIS A 139 2.46 -15.16 2.61
CA HIS A 139 1.52 -14.69 1.61
C HIS A 139 1.95 -13.36 0.99
N ILE A 140 2.36 -12.38 1.80
CA ILE A 140 2.80 -11.07 1.29
C ILE A 140 4.13 -11.17 0.54
N GLY A 141 5.08 -12.00 1.00
CA GLY A 141 6.32 -12.27 0.26
C GLY A 141 6.06 -12.84 -1.13
N ARG A 142 5.13 -13.81 -1.22
CA ARG A 142 4.71 -14.39 -2.50
C ARG A 142 3.94 -13.39 -3.36
N TYR A 143 3.04 -12.60 -2.78
CA TYR A 143 2.34 -11.51 -3.48
C TYR A 143 3.35 -10.58 -4.15
N LEU A 144 4.28 -10.01 -3.36
CA LEU A 144 5.29 -9.07 -3.83
C LEU A 144 6.18 -9.69 -4.91
N ALA A 145 6.69 -10.90 -4.70
CA ALA A 145 7.56 -11.55 -5.67
C ALA A 145 6.88 -11.74 -7.03
N LYS A 146 5.65 -12.27 -7.03
CA LYS A 146 4.91 -12.59 -8.25
C LYS A 146 4.45 -11.33 -8.97
N THR A 147 3.82 -10.39 -8.28
CA THR A 147 3.26 -9.19 -8.92
C THR A 147 4.37 -8.29 -9.47
N LEU A 148 5.46 -8.12 -8.72
CA LEU A 148 6.58 -7.29 -9.15
C LEU A 148 7.40 -7.97 -10.25
N PHE A 149 7.64 -9.28 -10.19
CA PHE A 149 8.38 -9.96 -11.25
C PHE A 149 7.60 -9.97 -12.58
N TYR A 150 6.36 -10.47 -12.57
CA TYR A 150 5.59 -10.71 -13.80
C TYR A 150 4.99 -9.45 -14.44
N THR A 151 5.23 -8.27 -13.86
CA THR A 151 4.90 -6.98 -14.49
C THR A 151 6.13 -6.13 -14.82
N SER A 152 7.33 -6.69 -14.71
CA SER A 152 8.59 -6.05 -15.08
C SER A 152 9.04 -6.38 -16.50
N ASP A 153 10.05 -5.64 -17.01
CA ASP A 153 10.72 -5.96 -18.28
C ASP A 153 11.44 -7.33 -18.25
N TYR A 154 11.63 -7.95 -17.08
CA TYR A 154 12.22 -9.29 -16.98
C TYR A 154 11.28 -10.40 -17.43
N ALA A 155 9.96 -10.17 -17.36
CA ALA A 155 8.93 -11.17 -17.65
C ALA A 155 8.02 -10.78 -18.83
N LEU A 156 7.93 -9.49 -19.15
CA LEU A 156 7.07 -8.98 -20.20
C LEU A 156 7.88 -8.49 -21.40
N ASP A 157 7.36 -8.73 -22.61
CA ASP A 157 7.88 -8.09 -23.81
C ASP A 157 7.92 -6.56 -23.61
N PRO A 158 9.02 -5.86 -23.96
CA PRO A 158 9.16 -4.44 -23.70
C PRO A 158 8.12 -3.54 -24.38
N GLN A 159 7.46 -3.99 -25.46
CA GLN A 159 6.35 -3.23 -26.06
C GLN A 159 5.09 -3.35 -25.20
N GLU A 160 4.79 -4.55 -24.71
CA GLU A 160 3.65 -4.78 -23.81
C GLU A 160 3.85 -4.03 -22.49
N LYS A 161 5.04 -4.11 -21.89
CA LYS A 161 5.35 -3.33 -20.69
C LYS A 161 5.17 -1.83 -20.92
N LYS A 162 5.66 -1.28 -22.04
CA LYS A 162 5.47 0.15 -22.38
C LYS A 162 4.00 0.51 -22.62
N ARG A 163 3.18 -0.41 -23.11
CA ARG A 163 1.72 -0.22 -23.22
C ARG A 163 1.09 -0.16 -21.83
N LEU A 164 1.48 -1.04 -20.93
CA LEU A 164 1.01 -1.05 -19.55
C LEU A 164 1.45 0.20 -18.78
N VAL A 165 2.67 0.71 -18.98
CA VAL A 165 3.12 2.01 -18.42
C VAL A 165 2.16 3.14 -18.80
N LYS A 166 1.70 3.19 -20.06
CA LYS A 166 0.71 4.18 -20.49
C LYS A 166 -0.65 3.96 -19.83
N GLN A 167 -1.11 2.71 -19.76
CA GLN A 167 -2.40 2.34 -19.18
C GLN A 167 -2.49 2.65 -17.68
N PHE A 168 -1.38 2.46 -16.95
CA PHE A 168 -1.27 2.68 -15.51
C PHE A 168 -0.61 4.01 -15.15
N SER A 169 -0.56 4.97 -16.09
CA SER A 169 -0.18 6.35 -15.78
C SER A 169 -1.25 6.96 -14.86
N ASN A 170 -0.87 7.27 -13.62
CA ASN A 170 -1.79 7.67 -12.55
C ASN A 170 -1.35 8.98 -11.86
N PRO A 171 -1.34 10.12 -12.59
CA PRO A 171 -0.63 11.33 -12.19
C PRO A 171 -1.17 11.96 -10.89
N GLU A 172 -2.48 11.96 -10.67
CA GLU A 172 -3.07 12.61 -9.49
C GLU A 172 -2.73 11.85 -8.19
N LEU A 173 -2.79 10.52 -8.20
CA LEU A 173 -2.45 9.72 -7.03
C LEU A 173 -0.93 9.63 -6.83
N CYS A 174 -0.15 9.59 -7.92
CA CYS A 174 1.31 9.74 -7.81
C CYS A 174 1.69 11.07 -7.15
N LYS A 175 1.01 12.17 -7.52
CA LYS A 175 1.25 13.50 -6.92
C LYS A 175 0.98 13.51 -5.41
N ILE A 176 -0.09 12.84 -4.95
CA ILE A 176 -0.36 12.69 -3.51
C ILE A 176 0.83 12.01 -2.82
N THR A 177 1.37 10.93 -3.37
CA THR A 177 2.55 10.25 -2.81
C THR A 177 3.81 11.12 -2.89
N GLU A 178 4.04 11.79 -4.02
CA GLU A 178 5.16 12.72 -4.22
C GLU A 178 5.21 13.84 -3.17
N ASP A 179 4.05 14.35 -2.77
CA ASP A 179 3.92 15.38 -1.76
C ASP A 179 4.01 14.77 -0.36
N LEU A 180 3.06 13.87 -0.03
CA LEU A 180 2.84 13.43 1.33
C LEU A 180 3.89 12.42 1.83
N VAL A 181 4.55 11.66 0.95
CA VAL A 181 5.61 10.71 1.34
C VAL A 181 6.99 11.32 1.21
N PHE A 182 7.20 12.16 0.19
CA PHE A 182 8.55 12.57 -0.21
C PHE A 182 8.86 14.06 -0.06
N THR A 183 7.87 14.90 0.32
CA THR A 183 8.06 16.35 0.38
C THR A 183 7.61 16.90 1.72
N ASP A 184 6.31 16.86 1.99
CA ASP A 184 5.68 17.65 3.05
C ASP A 184 6.28 17.40 4.44
N PRO A 185 6.52 16.15 4.88
CA PRO A 185 7.11 15.87 6.20
C PRO A 185 8.52 16.45 6.42
N PHE A 186 9.21 16.86 5.35
CA PHE A 186 10.61 17.28 5.38
C PHE A 186 10.79 18.81 5.27
N PHE A 187 9.70 19.56 5.29
CA PHE A 187 9.66 21.02 5.34
C PHE A 187 8.46 21.47 6.20
N ASP A 188 8.40 22.76 6.51
CA ASP A 188 7.28 23.36 7.23
C ASP A 188 6.09 23.64 6.28
N TYR A 189 5.34 22.58 5.95
CA TYR A 189 4.11 22.65 5.16
C TYR A 189 2.86 22.49 6.01
N ASP A 190 1.79 23.20 5.65
CA ASP A 190 0.49 23.20 6.33
C ASP A 190 -0.22 21.84 6.34
N THR A 191 0.21 20.90 5.49
CA THR A 191 -0.31 19.52 5.43
C THR A 191 0.23 18.63 6.54
N ASN A 192 1.30 19.03 7.22
CA ASN A 192 1.83 18.28 8.35
C ASN A 192 0.91 18.39 9.57
N ASP A 193 0.80 17.30 10.32
CA ASP A 193 0.03 17.22 11.56
C ASP A 193 0.89 16.49 12.59
N PHE A 194 1.24 17.13 13.70
CA PHE A 194 2.05 16.53 14.76
C PHE A 194 1.88 17.28 16.08
N GLU A 195 2.12 16.58 17.19
CA GLU A 195 2.08 17.17 18.53
C GLU A 195 3.20 18.20 18.74
N GLU A 196 2.92 19.32 19.41
CA GLU A 196 3.90 20.40 19.66
C GLU A 196 5.16 19.91 20.38
N GLU A 197 5.05 18.88 21.22
CA GLU A 197 6.19 18.24 21.89
C GLU A 197 7.18 17.57 20.91
N LEU A 198 6.75 17.23 19.70
CA LEU A 198 7.62 16.70 18.64
C LEU A 198 8.34 17.79 17.85
N ARG A 199 7.94 19.06 17.96
CA ARG A 199 8.50 20.16 17.17
C ARG A 199 10.03 20.20 17.18
N PRO A 200 10.75 20.02 18.31
CA PRO A 200 12.21 20.01 18.30
C PRO A 200 12.82 18.85 17.49
N SER A 201 12.13 17.72 17.41
CA SER A 201 12.56 16.56 16.61
C SER A 201 12.21 16.74 15.12
N VAL A 202 11.09 17.40 14.83
CA VAL A 202 10.66 17.75 13.47
C VAL A 202 11.55 18.82 12.85
N GLU A 203 11.86 19.90 13.56
CA GLU A 203 12.75 20.98 13.07
C GLU A 203 14.13 20.45 12.73
N LYS A 204 14.66 19.49 13.52
CA LYS A 204 15.91 18.80 13.18
C LYS A 204 15.85 18.12 11.82
N ILE A 205 14.75 17.45 11.47
CA ILE A 205 14.57 16.83 10.14
C ILE A 205 14.52 17.90 9.05
N TRP A 206 13.83 19.02 9.29
CA TRP A 206 13.70 20.10 8.30
C TRP A 206 15.05 20.77 7.98
N GLU A 207 15.92 20.89 8.99
CA GLU A 207 17.26 21.47 8.88
C GLU A 207 18.32 20.45 8.39
N ASP A 208 17.99 19.16 8.36
CA ASP A 208 18.89 18.07 8.02
C ASP A 208 19.17 17.96 6.51
N THR A 209 20.11 18.77 6.03
CA THR A 209 20.47 18.82 4.61
C THR A 209 20.94 17.45 4.06
N PRO A 210 21.81 16.69 4.74
CA PRO A 210 22.19 15.35 4.27
C PRO A 210 21.02 14.37 4.17
N LEU A 211 20.08 14.38 5.14
CA LEU A 211 18.89 13.52 5.06
C LEU A 211 18.00 13.90 3.86
N LYS A 212 17.77 15.22 3.67
CA LYS A 212 16.95 15.74 2.56
C LYS A 212 17.55 15.42 1.18
N LEU A 213 18.88 15.34 1.07
CA LEU A 213 19.54 14.87 -0.15
C LEU A 213 19.15 13.42 -0.48
N GLU A 214 19.15 12.53 0.51
CA GLU A 214 18.78 11.13 0.31
C GLU A 214 17.29 10.98 -0.02
N ILE A 215 16.41 11.76 0.61
CA ILE A 215 14.98 11.81 0.27
C ILE A 215 14.78 12.30 -1.16
N ALA A 216 15.51 13.32 -1.61
CA ALA A 216 15.41 13.82 -2.98
C ALA A 216 15.81 12.74 -4.01
N LYS A 217 16.80 11.89 -3.71
CA LYS A 217 17.17 10.74 -4.55
C LYS A 217 16.05 9.69 -4.58
N LEU A 218 15.46 9.36 -3.43
CA LEU A 218 14.32 8.42 -3.35
C LEU A 218 13.09 8.96 -4.09
N LYS A 219 12.77 10.25 -3.93
CA LYS A 219 11.71 10.93 -4.70
C LYS A 219 11.98 10.84 -6.20
N ARG A 220 13.23 11.07 -6.62
CA ARG A 220 13.63 10.98 -8.03
C ARG A 220 13.43 9.57 -8.58
N LYS A 221 13.74 8.53 -7.79
CA LYS A 221 13.47 7.13 -8.14
C LYS A 221 11.98 6.90 -8.33
N PHE A 222 11.14 7.28 -7.36
CA PHE A 222 9.68 7.20 -7.47
C PHE A 222 9.14 7.89 -8.73
N LEU A 223 9.66 9.08 -9.05
CA LEU A 223 9.25 9.86 -10.22
C LEU A 223 9.63 9.26 -11.59
N THR A 224 10.64 8.38 -11.66
CA THR A 224 11.22 8.00 -12.95
C THR A 224 11.59 6.55 -13.18
N GLU A 225 11.78 5.77 -12.12
CA GLU A 225 12.05 4.34 -12.24
C GLU A 225 10.72 3.61 -12.43
N ALA A 226 10.43 3.28 -13.68
CA ALA A 226 9.23 2.55 -14.07
C ALA A 226 9.49 1.04 -14.11
N ASP A 227 10.07 0.46 -13.07
CA ASP A 227 10.57 -0.94 -13.10
C ASP A 227 9.44 -1.97 -13.27
N THR A 228 8.34 -1.77 -12.54
CA THR A 228 7.25 -2.76 -12.44
C THR A 228 5.93 -2.09 -12.06
N LEU A 229 4.79 -2.77 -12.26
CA LEU A 229 3.50 -2.31 -11.73
C LEU A 229 3.46 -2.54 -10.21
N VAL A 230 3.63 -1.47 -9.45
CA VAL A 230 3.50 -1.48 -7.98
C VAL A 230 2.04 -1.33 -7.58
N HIS A 231 1.69 -1.78 -6.37
CA HIS A 231 0.43 -1.47 -5.70
C HIS A 231 0.35 0.02 -5.36
N GLY A 232 1.46 0.62 -4.90
CA GLY A 232 1.57 2.06 -4.68
C GLY A 232 1.07 2.56 -3.31
N ASP A 233 0.51 1.70 -2.46
CA ASP A 233 0.15 2.01 -1.06
C ASP A 233 -0.01 0.73 -0.22
N LEU A 234 0.96 -0.19 -0.31
CA LEU A 234 0.91 -1.49 0.35
C LEU A 234 1.26 -1.42 1.85
N HIS A 235 0.37 -0.81 2.63
CA HIS A 235 0.47 -0.77 4.09
C HIS A 235 -0.42 -1.83 4.76
N THR A 236 -0.27 -2.07 6.06
CA THR A 236 -1.07 -3.06 6.82
C THR A 236 -2.57 -2.75 6.88
N GLY A 237 -2.98 -1.52 6.54
CA GLY A 237 -4.38 -1.15 6.34
C GLY A 237 -4.98 -1.60 5.00
N SER A 238 -4.16 -2.01 4.03
CA SER A 238 -4.56 -2.42 2.67
C SER A 238 -4.53 -3.94 2.53
N ILE A 239 -4.60 -4.64 3.66
CA ILE A 239 -4.46 -6.09 3.75
C ILE A 239 -5.53 -6.61 4.70
N PHE A 240 -6.37 -7.50 4.21
CA PHE A 240 -7.21 -8.35 5.04
C PHE A 240 -6.46 -9.63 5.41
N ALA A 241 -6.60 -10.09 6.65
CA ALA A 241 -5.97 -11.33 7.12
C ALA A 241 -6.81 -12.05 8.18
N ASN A 242 -6.64 -13.37 8.22
CA ASN A 242 -7.00 -14.22 9.36
C ASN A 242 -5.82 -15.19 9.63
N ARG A 243 -6.04 -16.29 10.37
CA ARG A 243 -4.97 -17.24 10.67
C ARG A 243 -4.43 -17.99 9.44
N THR A 244 -5.23 -18.12 8.39
CA THR A 244 -4.98 -18.99 7.23
C THR A 244 -5.03 -18.26 5.89
N GLU A 245 -5.53 -17.03 5.84
CA GLU A 245 -5.79 -16.29 4.60
C GLU A 245 -5.23 -14.87 4.69
N THR A 246 -4.87 -14.34 3.52
CA THR A 246 -4.39 -12.97 3.36
C THR A 246 -4.85 -12.46 2.00
N LYS A 247 -5.42 -11.25 1.97
CA LYS A 247 -5.96 -10.61 0.78
C LYS A 247 -5.49 -9.17 0.72
N VAL A 248 -4.75 -8.81 -0.32
CA VAL A 248 -4.34 -7.43 -0.61
C VAL A 248 -5.48 -6.73 -1.35
N ILE A 249 -5.80 -5.51 -0.94
CA ILE A 249 -6.93 -4.71 -1.45
C ILE A 249 -6.46 -3.29 -1.80
N ASP A 250 -7.31 -2.53 -2.48
CA ASP A 250 -7.13 -1.09 -2.71
C ASP A 250 -5.84 -0.67 -3.48
N PRO A 251 -5.46 -1.31 -4.60
CA PRO A 251 -4.33 -0.86 -5.42
C PRO A 251 -4.69 0.37 -6.29
N GLU A 252 -5.38 1.36 -5.73
CA GLU A 252 -5.79 2.57 -6.47
C GLU A 252 -4.62 3.48 -6.80
N PHE A 253 -3.54 3.41 -6.01
CA PHE A 253 -2.26 4.10 -6.26
C PHE A 253 -1.36 3.38 -7.26
N ALA A 254 -1.82 2.29 -7.89
CA ALA A 254 -1.00 1.49 -8.77
C ALA A 254 -0.49 2.31 -9.97
N PHE A 255 0.80 2.18 -10.24
CA PHE A 255 1.50 2.77 -11.38
C PHE A 255 2.77 1.98 -11.66
N TYR A 256 3.47 2.29 -12.75
CA TYR A 256 4.79 1.72 -12.98
C TYR A 256 5.86 2.47 -12.18
N GLY A 257 6.37 1.83 -11.12
CA GLY A 257 7.28 2.41 -10.14
C GLY A 257 8.45 1.48 -9.78
N PRO A 258 9.27 1.86 -8.80
CA PRO A 258 10.48 1.13 -8.42
C PRO A 258 10.16 -0.13 -7.59
N PHE A 259 10.93 -1.21 -7.81
CA PHE A 259 10.73 -2.52 -7.15
C PHE A 259 10.60 -2.45 -5.63
N GLY A 260 11.42 -1.61 -4.98
CA GLY A 260 11.48 -1.54 -3.53
C GLY A 260 10.28 -0.84 -2.87
N PHE A 261 9.42 -0.15 -3.62
CA PHE A 261 8.41 0.75 -3.04
C PHE A 261 7.40 0.03 -2.15
N ASP A 262 6.72 -1.00 -2.68
CA ASP A 262 5.71 -1.76 -1.93
C ASP A 262 6.34 -2.55 -0.78
N LEU A 263 7.52 -3.12 -0.99
CA LEU A 263 8.31 -3.80 0.05
C LEU A 263 8.61 -2.84 1.22
N GLY A 264 9.06 -1.62 0.90
CA GLY A 264 9.37 -0.60 1.89
C GLY A 264 8.15 -0.16 2.69
N HIS A 265 7.02 0.10 2.01
CA HIS A 265 5.76 0.47 2.68
C HIS A 265 5.26 -0.62 3.63
N PHE A 266 5.34 -1.88 3.22
CA PHE A 266 4.93 -3.00 4.06
C PHE A 266 5.86 -3.15 5.29
N ILE A 267 7.18 -3.13 5.08
CA ILE A 267 8.19 -3.23 6.15
C ILE A 267 8.03 -2.06 7.15
N ALA A 268 7.87 -0.83 6.67
CA ALA A 268 7.64 0.34 7.50
C ALA A 268 6.45 0.17 8.44
N ASN A 269 5.34 -0.36 7.93
CA ASN A 269 4.13 -0.55 8.72
C ASN A 269 4.25 -1.67 9.76
N LEU A 270 5.09 -2.70 9.51
CA LEU A 270 5.47 -3.68 10.54
C LEU A 270 6.37 -3.06 11.61
N LEU A 271 7.30 -2.17 11.22
CA LEU A 271 8.16 -1.43 12.17
C LEU A 271 7.35 -0.44 13.02
N LEU A 272 6.37 0.26 12.44
CA LEU A 272 5.44 1.14 13.16
C LEU A 272 4.62 0.35 14.20
N ASN A 273 4.14 -0.86 13.85
CA ASN A 273 3.48 -1.73 14.83
C ASN A 273 4.47 -2.25 15.89
N ALA A 274 5.71 -2.57 15.53
CA ALA A 274 6.73 -2.98 16.50
C ALA A 274 7.06 -1.85 17.50
N LEU A 275 7.08 -0.59 17.04
CA LEU A 275 7.27 0.60 17.89
C LEU A 275 6.14 0.77 18.92
N SER A 276 4.90 0.47 18.54
CA SER A 276 3.74 0.56 19.44
C SER A 276 3.65 -0.59 20.46
N ARG A 277 4.38 -1.69 20.22
CA ARG A 277 4.42 -2.86 21.11
C ARG A 277 5.50 -2.76 22.18
N LYS A 278 5.25 -3.44 23.30
CA LYS A 278 6.26 -3.73 24.33
C LYS A 278 7.40 -4.60 23.77
N PRO A 279 8.65 -4.44 24.23
CA PRO A 279 9.82 -5.14 23.68
C PRO A 279 9.64 -6.65 23.48
N GLU A 280 9.04 -7.34 24.44
CA GLU A 280 8.80 -8.79 24.43
C GLU A 280 7.86 -9.26 23.30
N ASN A 281 7.01 -8.38 22.78
CA ASN A 281 6.03 -8.68 21.74
C ASN A 281 6.45 -8.22 20.33
N ARG A 282 7.68 -7.71 20.18
CA ARG A 282 8.22 -7.22 18.90
C ARG A 282 8.78 -8.32 18.01
N ILE A 283 9.22 -9.43 18.60
CA ILE A 283 9.91 -10.52 17.90
C ILE A 283 9.08 -11.10 16.74
N GLU A 284 7.77 -11.13 16.89
CA GLU A 284 6.85 -11.59 15.86
C GLU A 284 6.86 -10.69 14.61
N LEU A 285 6.89 -9.37 14.78
CA LEU A 285 6.95 -8.42 13.65
C LEU A 285 8.30 -8.50 12.95
N PHE A 286 9.38 -8.67 13.72
CA PHE A 286 10.71 -8.89 13.18
C PHE A 286 10.78 -10.19 12.36
N ASN A 287 10.14 -11.25 12.84
CA ASN A 287 10.01 -12.49 12.09
C ASN A 287 9.21 -12.29 10.81
N HIS A 288 8.14 -11.49 10.82
CA HIS A 288 7.42 -11.15 9.59
C HIS A 288 8.29 -10.39 8.59
N ILE A 289 9.07 -9.40 9.03
CA ILE A 289 10.00 -8.66 8.15
C ILE A 289 11.02 -9.62 7.53
N HIS A 290 11.65 -10.47 8.34
CA HIS A 290 12.59 -11.48 7.86
C HIS A 290 11.94 -12.43 6.86
N LYS A 291 10.79 -12.99 7.21
CA LYS A 291 10.14 -14.04 6.42
C LYS A 291 9.59 -13.49 5.11
N THR A 292 9.05 -12.27 5.11
CA THR A 292 8.60 -11.62 3.86
C THR A 292 9.75 -11.40 2.90
N TRP A 293 10.90 -10.91 3.38
CA TRP A 293 12.07 -10.76 2.53
C TRP A 293 12.61 -12.10 2.01
N GLU A 294 12.69 -13.11 2.88
CA GLU A 294 13.13 -14.45 2.50
C GLU A 294 12.24 -15.05 1.40
N VAL A 295 10.91 -15.03 1.60
CA VAL A 295 9.96 -15.56 0.62
C VAL A 295 9.95 -14.72 -0.66
N PHE A 296 10.08 -13.40 -0.56
CA PHE A 296 10.23 -12.54 -1.73
C PHE A 296 11.43 -12.95 -2.58
N VAL A 297 12.62 -13.08 -1.95
CA VAL A 297 13.84 -13.49 -2.64
C VAL A 297 13.68 -14.88 -3.27
N GLU A 298 13.12 -15.84 -2.53
CA GLU A 298 12.91 -17.20 -3.02
C GLU A 298 11.98 -17.24 -4.25
N GLU A 299 10.79 -16.65 -4.13
CA GLU A 299 9.78 -16.66 -5.19
C GLU A 299 10.16 -15.82 -6.41
N PHE A 300 10.81 -14.67 -6.19
CA PHE A 300 11.30 -13.81 -7.27
C PHE A 300 12.44 -14.50 -8.02
N SER A 301 13.39 -15.11 -7.30
CA SER A 301 14.48 -15.89 -7.89
C SER A 301 13.98 -17.11 -8.66
N PHE A 302 12.94 -17.77 -8.15
CA PHE A 302 12.30 -18.88 -8.85
C PHE A 302 11.66 -18.42 -10.15
N ALA A 303 10.87 -17.34 -10.11
CA ALA A 303 10.24 -16.76 -11.30
C ALA A 303 11.28 -16.27 -12.32
N TRP A 304 12.35 -15.62 -11.86
CA TRP A 304 13.49 -15.20 -12.68
C TRP A 304 14.12 -16.35 -13.46
N LYS A 305 14.47 -17.44 -12.77
CA LYS A 305 15.12 -18.60 -13.40
C LYS A 305 14.20 -19.32 -14.38
N LYS A 306 12.90 -19.33 -14.10
CA LYS A 306 11.92 -20.11 -14.85
C LYS A 306 11.38 -19.36 -16.07
N ASP A 307 11.02 -18.09 -15.87
CA ASP A 307 10.14 -17.35 -16.78
C ASP A 307 10.76 -16.04 -17.27
N SER A 308 12.02 -15.71 -16.93
CA SER A 308 12.64 -14.50 -17.45
C SER A 308 12.88 -14.58 -18.96
N ILE A 309 12.51 -13.50 -19.66
CA ILE A 309 12.74 -13.33 -21.10
C ILE A 309 14.03 -12.55 -21.40
N GLU A 310 14.69 -12.02 -20.38
CA GLU A 310 15.91 -11.22 -20.52
C GLU A 310 17.10 -12.14 -20.83
N ALA A 311 17.82 -11.85 -21.92
CA ALA A 311 18.96 -12.65 -22.35
C ALA A 311 20.08 -12.66 -21.29
N TYR A 312 20.23 -11.57 -20.54
CA TYR A 312 21.21 -11.46 -19.46
C TYR A 312 20.78 -12.16 -18.15
N ALA A 313 19.56 -12.71 -18.06
CA ALA A 313 19.05 -13.33 -16.83
C ALA A 313 19.91 -14.49 -16.32
N THR A 314 20.70 -15.12 -17.20
CA THR A 314 21.58 -16.25 -16.87
C THR A 314 22.99 -15.83 -16.46
N ILE A 315 23.34 -14.54 -16.56
CA ILE A 315 24.66 -14.04 -16.18
C ILE A 315 24.81 -14.05 -14.65
N PRO A 316 25.85 -14.70 -14.09
CA PRO A 316 26.08 -14.71 -12.65
C PRO A 316 26.17 -13.30 -12.07
N GLY A 317 25.46 -13.08 -10.96
CA GLY A 317 25.43 -11.81 -10.24
C GLY A 317 24.36 -10.81 -10.70
N TYR A 318 23.69 -11.02 -11.85
CA TYR A 318 22.68 -10.04 -12.29
C TYR A 318 21.41 -10.06 -11.42
N LEU A 319 20.90 -11.25 -11.11
CA LEU A 319 19.79 -11.41 -10.17
C LEU A 319 20.14 -10.83 -8.79
N ASP A 320 21.35 -11.09 -8.30
CA ASP A 320 21.81 -10.58 -7.00
C ASP A 320 21.81 -9.04 -6.99
N HIS A 321 22.31 -8.41 -8.06
CA HIS A 321 22.27 -6.95 -8.21
C HIS A 321 20.84 -6.38 -8.20
N VAL A 322 19.88 -7.05 -8.86
CA VAL A 322 18.47 -6.64 -8.88
C VAL A 322 17.85 -6.74 -7.49
N LEU A 323 18.13 -7.83 -6.77
CA LEU A 323 17.63 -8.04 -5.40
C LEU A 323 18.27 -7.07 -4.40
N GLU A 324 19.58 -6.81 -4.51
CA GLU A 324 20.29 -5.82 -3.70
C GLU A 324 19.71 -4.42 -3.90
N LYS A 325 19.49 -4.00 -5.15
CA LYS A 325 18.83 -2.73 -5.46
C LYS A 325 17.42 -2.66 -4.88
N ALA A 326 16.62 -3.72 -5.06
CA ALA A 326 15.26 -3.77 -4.51
C ALA A 326 15.26 -3.66 -2.98
N PHE A 327 16.24 -4.26 -2.30
CA PHE A 327 16.40 -4.15 -0.85
C PHE A 327 16.81 -2.73 -0.43
N GLU A 328 17.81 -2.14 -1.07
CA GLU A 328 18.25 -0.76 -0.81
C GLU A 328 17.08 0.23 -0.95
N ASP A 329 16.34 0.13 -2.06
CA ASP A 329 15.18 0.97 -2.31
C ASP A 329 14.09 0.75 -1.26
N ALA A 330 13.81 -0.51 -0.89
CA ALA A 330 12.82 -0.82 0.14
C ALA A 330 13.19 -0.22 1.50
N VAL A 331 14.46 -0.26 1.90
CA VAL A 331 14.93 0.35 3.15
C VAL A 331 14.75 1.87 3.13
N GLY A 332 15.09 2.53 2.02
CA GLY A 332 14.90 3.97 1.85
C GLY A 332 13.43 4.37 1.90
N PHE A 333 12.57 3.70 1.12
CA PHE A 333 11.13 3.95 1.12
C PHE A 333 10.48 3.64 2.47
N ALA A 334 10.95 2.61 3.18
CA ALA A 334 10.46 2.32 4.53
C ALA A 334 10.74 3.48 5.49
N GLY A 335 11.92 4.10 5.42
CA GLY A 335 12.22 5.26 6.25
C GLY A 335 11.36 6.49 5.92
N CYS A 336 11.08 6.74 4.64
CA CYS A 336 10.14 7.80 4.24
C CYS A 336 8.72 7.52 4.74
N GLU A 337 8.23 6.29 4.61
CA GLU A 337 6.90 5.88 5.10
C GLU A 337 6.78 6.03 6.63
N ILE A 338 7.82 5.65 7.39
CA ILE A 338 7.82 5.83 8.85
C ILE A 338 7.70 7.30 9.22
N ILE A 339 8.49 8.19 8.61
CA ILE A 339 8.46 9.62 8.91
C ILE A 339 7.10 10.20 8.51
N ARG A 340 6.62 9.94 7.29
CA ARG A 340 5.36 10.52 6.81
C ARG A 340 4.14 10.10 7.62
N ARG A 341 4.14 8.87 8.15
CA ARG A 341 3.07 8.37 9.04
C ARG A 341 3.14 8.90 10.47
N THR A 342 4.25 9.55 10.84
CA THR A 342 4.46 10.08 12.18
C THR A 342 4.11 11.56 12.29
N ILE A 343 4.40 12.36 11.25
CA ILE A 343 4.27 13.84 11.28
C ILE A 343 3.61 14.46 10.04
N GLY A 344 3.26 13.64 9.03
CA GLY A 344 2.55 14.10 7.84
C GLY A 344 1.04 13.96 7.99
N LEU A 345 0.28 14.43 6.99
CA LEU A 345 -1.19 14.46 7.02
C LEU A 345 -1.89 13.16 7.47
N ALA A 346 -1.39 12.00 6.99
CA ALA A 346 -2.08 10.72 7.12
C ALA A 346 -1.36 9.81 8.12
N HIS A 347 -1.79 9.83 9.37
CA HIS A 347 -1.21 9.01 10.45
C HIS A 347 -1.55 7.52 10.38
N VAL A 348 -1.04 6.77 11.36
CA VAL A 348 -1.42 5.37 11.63
C VAL A 348 -1.93 5.20 13.06
N ALA A 349 -2.98 4.40 13.21
CA ALA A 349 -3.57 4.07 14.50
C ALA A 349 -2.57 3.39 15.45
N ASP A 350 -1.56 2.70 14.93
CA ASP A 350 -0.49 2.08 15.70
C ASP A 350 0.20 3.08 16.63
N LEU A 351 0.47 4.30 16.15
CA LEU A 351 1.10 5.37 16.93
C LEU A 351 0.07 6.20 17.68
N ASP A 352 -0.99 6.64 17.01
CA ASP A 352 -1.96 7.59 17.56
C ASP A 352 -2.83 7.00 18.68
N SER A 353 -2.94 5.68 18.77
CA SER A 353 -3.65 5.00 19.86
C SER A 353 -2.80 4.80 21.12
N ILE A 354 -1.49 5.07 21.08
CA ILE A 354 -0.58 4.84 22.22
C ILE A 354 -0.98 5.73 23.39
N VAL A 355 -1.04 5.12 24.56
CA VAL A 355 -1.28 5.77 25.86
C VAL A 355 -0.25 5.27 26.88
N PRO A 356 0.19 6.09 27.84
CA PRO A 356 -0.12 7.52 28.01
C PRO A 356 0.52 8.44 26.95
N PHE A 357 0.08 9.70 26.91
CA PHE A 357 0.52 10.70 25.92
C PHE A 357 2.05 10.85 25.84
N ASN A 358 2.74 10.93 26.97
CA ASN A 358 4.21 11.03 27.00
C ASN A 358 4.90 9.78 26.40
N GLN A 359 4.30 8.59 26.53
CA GLN A 359 4.80 7.40 25.86
C GLN A 359 4.60 7.50 24.34
N ARG A 360 3.48 8.05 23.88
CA ARG A 360 3.23 8.28 22.45
C ARG A 360 4.29 9.21 21.86
N ILE A 361 4.58 10.34 22.51
CA ILE A 361 5.61 11.28 22.06
C ILE A 361 6.97 10.57 21.95
N ALA A 362 7.41 9.87 23.00
CA ALA A 362 8.69 9.15 22.97
C ALA A 362 8.75 8.08 21.85
N VAL A 363 7.65 7.37 21.59
CA VAL A 363 7.58 6.40 20.48
C VAL A 363 7.60 7.10 19.12
N LYS A 364 6.92 8.23 18.95
CA LYS A 364 6.97 9.03 17.72
C LYS A 364 8.37 9.60 17.48
N GLU A 365 9.08 10.05 18.51
CA GLU A 365 10.50 10.46 18.40
C GLU A 365 11.38 9.30 17.91
N ASN A 366 11.18 8.10 18.48
CA ASN A 366 11.88 6.90 18.02
C ASN A 366 11.54 6.54 16.56
N ALA A 367 10.30 6.76 16.13
CA ALA A 367 9.88 6.57 14.74
C ALA A 367 10.63 7.52 13.79
N LEU A 368 10.71 8.81 14.14
CA LEU A 368 11.45 9.81 13.38
C LEU A 368 12.96 9.48 13.29
N ALA A 369 13.56 9.06 14.41
CA ALA A 369 14.96 8.63 14.45
C ALA A 369 15.19 7.37 13.60
N LEU A 370 14.30 6.37 13.71
CA LEU A 370 14.36 5.14 12.92
C LEU A 370 14.29 5.45 11.42
N GLY A 371 13.27 6.19 10.98
CA GLY A 371 13.08 6.51 9.57
C GLY A 371 14.28 7.27 9.00
N SER A 372 14.83 8.22 9.76
CA SER A 372 16.02 8.97 9.36
C SER A 372 17.25 8.08 9.20
N GLU A 373 17.49 7.17 10.15
CA GLU A 373 18.62 6.22 10.08
C GLU A 373 18.49 5.23 8.91
N LEU A 374 17.28 4.73 8.63
CA LEU A 374 17.05 3.84 7.49
C LEU A 374 17.34 4.54 6.16
N ILE A 375 16.84 5.77 5.96
CA ILE A 375 17.12 6.56 4.76
C ILE A 375 18.62 6.77 4.57
N ARG A 376 19.32 7.17 5.64
CA ARG A 376 20.77 7.47 5.61
C ARG A 376 21.62 6.24 5.32
N LYS A 377 21.22 5.09 5.85
CA LYS A 377 22.03 3.87 5.82
C LYS A 377 21.59 2.85 4.79
N ARG A 378 20.57 3.14 3.97
CA ARG A 378 20.01 2.18 3.00
C ARG A 378 21.06 1.47 2.14
N GLU A 379 22.11 2.19 1.71
CA GLU A 379 23.20 1.67 0.87
C GLU A 379 24.18 0.75 1.63
N THR A 380 24.14 0.77 2.96
CA THR A 380 25.02 -0.01 3.86
C THR A 380 24.29 -1.14 4.58
N LEU A 381 22.96 -1.10 4.63
CA LEU A 381 22.14 -2.14 5.23
C LEU A 381 21.95 -3.25 4.19
N ILE A 382 22.58 -4.40 4.41
CA ILE A 382 22.62 -5.50 3.43
C ILE A 382 21.61 -6.63 3.71
N ASN A 383 20.89 -6.58 4.83
CA ASN A 383 19.88 -7.57 5.17
C ASN A 383 18.89 -7.05 6.24
N THR A 384 17.82 -7.80 6.44
CA THR A 384 16.75 -7.47 7.39
C THR A 384 17.20 -7.49 8.86
N LYS A 385 18.30 -8.16 9.23
CA LYS A 385 18.84 -8.11 10.61
C LYS A 385 19.43 -6.74 10.90
N ALA A 386 20.12 -6.15 9.92
CA ALA A 386 20.67 -4.81 10.05
C ALA A 386 19.58 -3.74 10.26
N ILE A 387 18.38 -3.90 9.66
CA ILE A 387 17.21 -3.05 9.94
C ILE A 387 16.82 -3.16 11.42
N ILE A 388 16.75 -4.37 11.96
CA ILE A 388 16.36 -4.61 13.37
C ILE A 388 17.43 -4.10 14.33
N GLU A 389 18.72 -4.19 13.99
CA GLU A 389 19.80 -3.62 14.78
C GLU A 389 19.67 -2.09 14.89
N ILE A 390 19.33 -1.40 13.79
CA ILE A 390 19.00 0.02 13.82
C ILE A 390 17.78 0.29 14.69
N PHE A 391 16.71 -0.49 14.53
CA PHE A 391 15.52 -0.40 15.38
C PHE A 391 15.85 -0.53 16.86
N THR A 392 16.63 -1.54 17.24
CA THR A 392 17.02 -1.76 18.65
C THR A 392 17.86 -0.59 19.16
N LYS A 393 18.78 -0.06 18.36
CA LYS A 393 19.64 1.07 18.75
C LYS A 393 18.85 2.37 18.98
N VAL A 394 17.81 2.64 18.20
CA VAL A 394 17.00 3.87 18.36
C VAL A 394 15.92 3.72 19.44
N THR A 395 15.62 2.50 19.90
CA THR A 395 14.61 2.24 20.93
C THR A 395 15.20 1.85 22.29
N SER A 396 16.53 1.77 22.40
CA SER A 396 17.29 1.38 23.60
C SER A 396 17.51 2.51 24.58
#